data_AF-A0A820KJ64-F1
#
_entry.id   AF-A0A820KJ64-F1
#
_cell.length_a   1.000
_cell.length_b   1.000
_cell.length_c   1.000
_cell.angle_alpha   90.00
_cell.angle_beta   90.00
_cell.angle_gamma   90.00
#
_symmetry.space_group_name_H-M   'P 1'
#
loop_
_entity.id
_entity.type
_entity.pdbx_description
1 polymer ?
#
loop_
_entity_poly.entity_id
_entity_poly.type
_entity_poly.pdbx_seq_one_letter_code
_entity_poly.pdbx_strand_id
1 'polypeptide(L)'
;MEVNERSITDSDAENKILLEPYEYIRTIPGKQIRPKLIKAFNFWLNIPDDKLIVIGDLIEMLHNASLLIDDIQDNSKLRRGVPVAHNIYGVPLTINAANYIYFLAMQQALTLRHPDVTQIFVEQMLNLHHGQGMEIWWRDNFVSPSEDEYRQMVLKKCGGLFNLGVRLMQLFSSIEIRHKYKFDRLCHLLSLFFQIRDDYCNLISKEYTNNKSYCEDLTE
;
A
#
# COMPACT_ATOMS: atom_id res chain seq x y z
N MET A 1 -28.20 3.80 27.56
CA MET A 1 -28.63 3.40 26.21
C MET A 1 -27.58 2.43 25.70
N GLU A 2 -27.84 1.15 25.89
CA GLU A 2 -27.01 0.05 25.40
C GLU A 2 -27.03 0.07 23.88
N VAL A 3 -25.88 0.29 23.26
CA VAL A 3 -25.70 0.09 21.83
C VAL A 3 -25.62 -1.43 21.65
N ASN A 4 -26.70 -1.95 21.11
CA ASN A 4 -26.95 -3.33 20.73
C ASN A 4 -25.70 -3.99 20.10
N GLU A 5 -25.09 -4.94 20.81
CA GLU A 5 -24.15 -5.92 20.26
C GLU A 5 -24.87 -6.84 19.28
N ARG A 6 -25.10 -6.36 18.05
CA ARG A 6 -25.30 -7.24 16.91
C ARG A 6 -23.98 -7.43 16.22
N SER A 7 -23.25 -8.44 16.68
CA SER A 7 -22.28 -9.16 15.87
C SER A 7 -23.00 -9.60 14.58
N ILE A 8 -22.73 -8.88 13.48
CA ILE A 8 -22.94 -9.40 12.15
C ILE A 8 -21.93 -10.54 12.05
N THR A 9 -22.41 -11.76 12.26
CA THR A 9 -21.64 -12.97 11.99
C THR A 9 -21.65 -13.13 10.48
N ASP A 10 -20.80 -12.36 9.78
CA ASP A 10 -20.46 -12.69 8.40
C ASP A 10 -19.95 -14.13 8.43
N SER A 11 -20.63 -15.02 7.72
CA SER A 11 -20.17 -16.40 7.66
C SER A 11 -18.80 -16.44 6.96
N ASP A 12 -17.90 -17.32 7.41
CA ASP A 12 -16.58 -17.49 6.76
C ASP A 12 -16.71 -17.74 5.23
N ALA A 13 -17.85 -18.28 4.79
CA ALA A 13 -18.18 -18.49 3.39
C ALA A 13 -18.49 -17.17 2.64
N GLU A 14 -19.26 -16.26 3.22
CA GLU A 14 -19.57 -14.96 2.61
C GLU A 14 -18.33 -14.07 2.54
N ASN A 15 -17.54 -14.01 3.62
CA ASN A 15 -16.27 -13.29 3.62
C ASN A 15 -15.31 -13.80 2.54
N LYS A 16 -15.28 -15.12 2.33
CA LYS A 16 -14.47 -15.73 1.28
C LYS A 16 -14.89 -15.27 -0.12
N ILE A 17 -16.20 -15.18 -0.39
CA ILE A 17 -16.73 -14.72 -1.68
C ILE A 17 -16.37 -13.23 -1.90
N LEU A 18 -16.54 -12.40 -0.87
CA LEU A 18 -16.28 -10.96 -0.98
C LEU A 18 -14.79 -10.62 -1.14
N LEU A 19 -13.90 -11.51 -0.68
CA LEU A 19 -12.46 -11.32 -0.71
C LEU A 19 -11.74 -12.07 -1.85
N GLU A 20 -12.45 -12.73 -2.76
CA GLU A 20 -11.83 -13.46 -3.88
C GLU A 20 -10.81 -12.64 -4.69
N PRO A 21 -11.06 -11.36 -5.06
CA PRO A 21 -10.07 -10.55 -5.76
C PRO A 21 -8.78 -10.33 -4.94
N TYR A 22 -8.93 -10.19 -3.62
CA TYR A 22 -7.82 -9.97 -2.69
C TYR A 22 -7.02 -11.26 -2.45
N GLU A 23 -7.69 -12.39 -2.27
CA GLU A 23 -7.02 -13.68 -2.16
C GLU A 23 -6.30 -14.04 -3.45
N TYR A 24 -6.88 -13.72 -4.61
CA TYR A 24 -6.21 -13.90 -5.90
C TYR A 24 -4.88 -13.15 -5.97
N ILE A 25 -4.85 -11.83 -5.69
CA ILE A 25 -3.59 -11.06 -5.77
C ILE A 25 -2.55 -11.54 -4.76
N ARG A 26 -2.96 -12.07 -3.60
CA ARG A 26 -2.06 -12.67 -2.61
C ARG A 26 -1.38 -13.95 -3.11
N THR A 27 -2.01 -14.71 -4.00
CA THR A 27 -1.38 -15.90 -4.60
C THR A 27 -0.26 -15.54 -5.59
N ILE A 28 -0.22 -14.30 -6.08
CA ILE A 28 0.75 -13.85 -7.07
C ILE A 28 2.07 -13.51 -6.37
N PRO A 29 3.16 -14.27 -6.61
CA PRO A 29 4.42 -14.08 -5.89
C PRO A 29 4.98 -12.67 -6.11
N GLY A 30 5.31 -11.99 -5.01
CA GLY A 30 5.93 -10.67 -5.02
C GLY A 30 7.42 -10.70 -4.71
N LYS A 31 8.09 -9.55 -4.85
CA LYS A 31 9.51 -9.39 -4.47
C LYS A 31 9.74 -9.42 -2.95
N GLN A 32 8.66 -9.46 -2.15
CA GLN A 32 8.66 -9.43 -0.68
C GLN A 32 9.55 -8.33 -0.09
N ILE A 33 9.60 -7.17 -0.74
CA ILE A 33 10.47 -6.05 -0.35
C ILE A 33 9.97 -5.40 0.95
N ARG A 34 8.67 -5.18 1.08
CA ARG A 34 8.07 -4.52 2.26
C ARG A 34 8.26 -5.33 3.56
N PRO A 35 7.97 -6.65 3.60
CA PRO A 35 8.28 -7.46 4.79
C PRO A 35 9.77 -7.46 5.17
N LYS A 36 10.67 -7.48 4.18
CA LYS A 36 12.12 -7.40 4.42
C LYS A 36 12.51 -6.05 5.00
N LEU A 37 11.94 -4.96 4.50
CA LEU A 37 12.22 -3.62 5.01
C LEU A 37 11.69 -3.43 6.43
N ILE A 38 10.47 -3.88 6.74
CA ILE A 38 9.94 -3.84 8.11
C ILE A 38 10.88 -4.58 9.07
N LYS A 39 11.34 -5.78 8.71
CA LYS A 39 12.34 -6.51 9.50
C LYS A 39 13.66 -5.76 9.63
N ALA A 40 14.13 -5.13 8.55
CA ALA A 40 15.37 -4.34 8.58
C ALA A 40 15.25 -3.11 9.49
N PHE A 41 14.13 -2.38 9.45
CA PHE A 41 13.88 -1.26 10.36
C PHE A 41 13.82 -1.73 11.83
N ASN A 42 13.32 -2.94 12.08
CA ASN A 42 13.25 -3.47 13.43
C ASN A 42 14.62 -3.71 14.08
N PHE A 43 15.68 -3.89 13.28
CA PHE A 43 17.04 -3.95 13.81
C PHE A 43 17.40 -2.72 14.65
N TRP A 44 16.91 -1.54 14.26
CA TRP A 44 17.12 -0.31 15.03
C TRP A 44 15.98 -0.01 16.00
N LEU A 45 14.72 -0.24 15.59
CA LEU A 45 13.54 0.15 16.36
C LEU A 45 13.25 -0.79 17.54
N ASN A 46 13.68 -2.05 17.45
CA ASN A 46 13.60 -3.04 18.52
C ASN A 46 12.21 -3.10 19.20
N ILE A 47 11.16 -3.27 18.39
CA ILE A 47 9.78 -3.36 18.87
C ILE A 47 9.41 -4.80 19.23
N PRO A 48 8.39 -5.01 20.09
CA PRO A 48 7.89 -6.36 20.40
C PRO A 48 7.41 -7.12 19.16
N ASP A 49 7.67 -8.43 19.11
CA ASP A 49 7.35 -9.28 17.96
C ASP A 49 5.85 -9.31 17.63
N ASP A 50 4.98 -9.29 18.64
CA ASP A 50 3.52 -9.25 18.44
C ASP A 50 3.10 -7.98 17.68
N LYS A 51 3.73 -6.84 17.98
CA LYS A 51 3.48 -5.57 17.28
C LYS A 51 4.08 -5.58 15.88
N LEU A 52 5.28 -6.15 15.73
CA LEU A 52 5.94 -6.28 14.42
C LEU A 52 5.11 -7.09 13.43
N ILE A 53 4.53 -8.21 13.87
CA ILE A 53 3.65 -9.05 13.05
C ILE A 53 2.42 -8.26 12.63
N VAL A 54 1.71 -7.64 13.58
CA VAL A 54 0.50 -6.86 13.29
C VAL A 54 0.77 -5.73 12.30
N ILE A 55 1.88 -5.00 12.47
CA ILE A 55 2.26 -3.90 11.55
C ILE A 55 2.66 -4.47 10.18
N GLY A 56 3.40 -5.58 10.14
CA GLY A 56 3.80 -6.27 8.92
C GLY A 56 2.60 -6.65 8.06
N ASP A 57 1.64 -7.36 8.67
CA ASP A 57 0.43 -7.83 8.02
C ASP A 57 -0.42 -6.65 7.51
N LEU A 58 -0.60 -5.61 8.34
CA LEU A 58 -1.32 -4.40 7.96
C LEU A 58 -0.72 -3.73 6.71
N ILE A 59 0.61 -3.61 6.64
CA ILE A 59 1.27 -2.99 5.49
C ILE A 59 1.12 -3.85 4.23
N GLU A 60 1.15 -5.17 4.36
CA GLU A 60 0.90 -6.08 3.25
C GLU A 60 -0.55 -6.03 2.75
N MET A 61 -1.52 -5.96 3.66
CA MET A 61 -2.94 -5.76 3.33
C MET A 61 -3.16 -4.49 2.52
N LEU A 62 -2.67 -3.36 3.04
CA LEU A 62 -2.82 -2.06 2.37
C LEU A 62 -2.10 -2.03 1.01
N HIS A 63 -0.92 -2.65 0.91
CA HIS A 63 -0.21 -2.71 -0.35
C HIS A 63 -0.98 -3.50 -1.40
N ASN A 64 -1.48 -4.69 -1.07
CA ASN A 64 -2.23 -5.50 -2.03
C ASN A 64 -3.56 -4.84 -2.40
N ALA A 65 -4.27 -4.24 -1.44
CA ALA A 65 -5.48 -3.46 -1.73
C ALA A 65 -5.21 -2.27 -2.64
N SER A 66 -4.11 -1.53 -2.43
CA SER A 66 -3.75 -0.42 -3.30
C SER A 66 -3.44 -0.89 -4.71
N LEU A 67 -2.79 -2.04 -4.89
CA LEU A 67 -2.50 -2.60 -6.22
C LEU A 67 -3.77 -3.00 -6.98
N LEU A 68 -4.80 -3.51 -6.29
CA LEU A 68 -6.09 -3.82 -6.93
C LEU A 68 -6.77 -2.58 -7.49
N ILE A 69 -6.71 -1.46 -6.76
CA ILE A 69 -7.28 -0.19 -7.20
C ILE A 69 -6.43 0.46 -8.30
N ASP A 70 -5.11 0.45 -8.14
CA ASP A 70 -4.10 0.92 -9.11
C ASP A 70 -4.30 0.23 -10.47
N ASP A 71 -4.39 -1.11 -10.50
CA ASP A 71 -4.67 -1.87 -11.73
C ASP A 71 -5.94 -1.40 -12.46
N ILE A 72 -6.99 -1.02 -11.71
CA ILE A 72 -8.24 -0.52 -12.29
C ILE A 72 -8.05 0.92 -12.79
N GLN A 73 -7.36 1.76 -12.03
CA GLN A 73 -7.13 3.17 -12.35
C GLN A 73 -6.26 3.35 -13.60
N ASP A 74 -5.36 2.42 -13.85
CA ASP A 74 -4.43 2.44 -14.99
C ASP A 74 -4.88 1.51 -16.12
N ASN A 75 -6.07 0.90 -15.98
CA ASN A 75 -6.63 -0.06 -16.94
C ASN A 75 -5.63 -1.18 -17.31
N SER A 76 -4.85 -1.62 -16.33
CA SER A 76 -3.79 -2.59 -16.53
C SER A 76 -4.34 -3.93 -17.01
N LYS A 77 -3.56 -4.66 -17.81
CA LYS A 77 -3.99 -5.98 -18.32
C LYS A 77 -3.42 -7.13 -17.51
N LEU A 78 -2.16 -7.01 -17.12
CA LEU A 78 -1.41 -8.04 -16.41
C LEU A 78 -0.73 -7.44 -15.19
N ARG A 79 -0.58 -8.25 -14.14
CA ARG A 79 0.27 -7.97 -13.00
C ARG A 79 1.15 -9.17 -12.72
N ARG A 80 2.47 -8.99 -12.88
CA ARG A 80 3.48 -10.06 -12.70
C ARG A 80 3.24 -11.26 -13.62
N GLY A 81 2.80 -11.00 -14.85
CA GLY A 81 2.64 -12.01 -15.90
C GLY A 81 1.33 -12.77 -15.87
N VAL A 82 0.42 -12.44 -14.94
CA VAL A 82 -0.92 -13.03 -14.86
C VAL A 82 -2.00 -11.94 -14.99
N PRO A 83 -3.24 -12.30 -15.41
CA PRO A 83 -4.32 -11.33 -15.53
C PRO A 83 -4.59 -10.59 -14.22
N VAL A 84 -4.88 -9.30 -14.30
CA VAL A 84 -5.30 -8.50 -13.13
C VAL A 84 -6.66 -8.96 -12.60
N ALA A 85 -6.91 -8.73 -11.30
CA ALA A 85 -8.10 -9.24 -10.62
C ALA A 85 -9.41 -8.73 -11.24
N HIS A 86 -9.45 -7.46 -11.66
CA HIS A 86 -10.67 -6.87 -12.22
C HIS A 86 -11.07 -7.46 -13.58
N ASN A 87 -10.14 -8.10 -14.30
CA ASN A 87 -10.43 -8.85 -15.52
C ASN A 87 -11.03 -10.24 -15.24
N ILE A 88 -10.87 -10.77 -14.03
CA ILE A 88 -11.38 -12.09 -13.62
C ILE A 88 -12.71 -11.93 -12.88
N TYR A 89 -12.74 -11.03 -11.89
CA TYR A 89 -13.86 -10.87 -10.95
C TYR A 89 -14.73 -9.63 -11.24
N GLY A 90 -14.34 -8.81 -12.23
CA GLY A 90 -15.00 -7.57 -12.57
C GLY A 90 -14.54 -6.38 -11.72
N VAL A 91 -14.64 -5.19 -12.31
CA VAL A 91 -14.32 -3.91 -11.66
C VAL A 91 -15.12 -3.69 -10.36
N PRO A 92 -16.46 -3.89 -10.31
CA PRO A 92 -17.24 -3.57 -9.11
C PRO A 92 -16.82 -4.37 -7.87
N LEU A 93 -16.64 -5.69 -8.04
CA LEU A 93 -16.26 -6.57 -6.93
C LEU A 93 -14.82 -6.30 -6.49
N THR A 94 -13.91 -6.03 -7.43
CA THR A 94 -12.51 -5.73 -7.10
C THR A 94 -12.38 -4.42 -6.32
N ILE A 95 -13.12 -3.37 -6.70
CA ILE A 95 -13.17 -2.11 -5.93
C ILE A 95 -13.70 -2.37 -4.51
N ASN A 96 -14.81 -3.10 -4.40
CA ASN A 96 -15.42 -3.39 -3.10
C ASN A 96 -14.46 -4.18 -2.20
N ALA A 97 -13.81 -5.22 -2.72
CA ALA A 97 -12.86 -6.04 -1.97
C ALA A 97 -11.66 -5.20 -1.47
N ALA A 98 -11.06 -4.37 -2.32
CA ALA A 98 -9.94 -3.52 -1.92
C ALA A 98 -10.33 -2.50 -0.85
N ASN A 99 -11.49 -1.84 -1.01
CA ASN A 99 -12.01 -0.91 0.00
C ASN A 99 -12.30 -1.60 1.33
N TYR A 100 -12.88 -2.81 1.29
CA TYR A 100 -13.12 -3.60 2.49
C TYR A 100 -11.82 -3.94 3.22
N ILE A 101 -10.76 -4.31 2.48
CA ILE A 101 -9.43 -4.56 3.05
C ILE A 101 -8.82 -3.31 3.70
N TYR A 102 -9.03 -2.10 3.17
CA TYR A 102 -8.58 -0.88 3.85
C TYR A 102 -9.19 -0.74 5.26
N PHE A 103 -10.46 -1.09 5.43
CA PHE A 103 -11.12 -1.06 6.73
C PHE A 103 -10.74 -2.23 7.63
N LEU A 104 -10.51 -3.42 7.09
CA LEU A 104 -9.96 -4.55 7.85
C LEU A 104 -8.54 -4.24 8.35
N ALA A 105 -7.71 -3.60 7.52
CA ALA A 105 -6.38 -3.13 7.91
C ALA A 105 -6.48 -2.08 9.04
N MET A 106 -7.43 -1.16 8.97
CA MET A 106 -7.69 -0.20 10.06
C MET A 106 -8.16 -0.92 11.34
N GLN A 107 -9.07 -1.90 11.23
CA GLN A 107 -9.52 -2.71 12.36
C GLN A 107 -8.33 -3.43 13.02
N GLN A 108 -7.43 -4.01 12.23
CA GLN A 108 -6.19 -4.62 12.71
C GLN A 108 -5.26 -3.59 13.36
N ALA A 109 -5.12 -2.39 12.80
CA ALA A 109 -4.34 -1.30 13.38
C ALA A 109 -4.83 -0.95 14.80
N LEU A 110 -6.14 -0.89 15.01
CA LEU A 110 -6.75 -0.56 16.30
C LEU A 110 -6.37 -1.56 17.42
N THR A 111 -6.02 -2.81 17.07
CA THR A 111 -5.55 -3.81 18.04
C THR A 111 -4.19 -3.47 18.65
N LEU A 112 -3.43 -2.55 18.04
CA LEU A 112 -2.16 -2.05 18.58
C LEU A 112 -2.36 -1.22 19.86
N ARG A 113 -3.58 -0.71 20.12
CA ARG A 113 -4.00 -0.01 21.35
C ARG A 113 -3.10 1.17 21.76
N HIS A 114 -2.58 1.90 20.79
CA HIS A 114 -1.84 3.14 21.01
C HIS A 114 -2.63 4.34 20.48
N PRO A 115 -2.75 5.45 21.24
CA PRO A 115 -3.63 6.58 20.90
C PRO A 115 -3.33 7.19 19.52
N ASP A 116 -2.06 7.25 19.15
CA ASP A 116 -1.62 7.88 17.89
C ASP A 116 -1.79 6.99 16.63
N VAL A 117 -2.19 5.72 16.78
CA VAL A 117 -2.27 4.78 15.64
C VAL A 117 -3.26 5.28 14.59
N THR A 118 -4.46 5.67 15.02
CA THR A 118 -5.52 6.17 14.13
C THR A 118 -5.07 7.41 13.38
N GLN A 119 -4.40 8.34 14.08
CA GLN A 119 -3.92 9.58 13.47
C GLN A 119 -2.87 9.30 12.39
N ILE A 120 -1.87 8.45 12.68
CA ILE A 120 -0.82 8.09 11.72
C ILE A 120 -1.44 7.35 10.53
N PHE A 121 -2.33 6.39 10.77
CA PHE A 121 -3.00 5.65 9.71
C PHE A 121 -3.75 6.57 8.75
N VAL A 122 -4.61 7.43 9.28
CA VAL A 122 -5.41 8.37 8.48
C VAL A 122 -4.52 9.33 7.72
N GLU A 123 -3.52 9.93 8.37
CA GLU A 123 -2.58 10.86 7.73
C GLU A 123 -1.86 10.22 6.54
N GLN A 124 -1.36 8.99 6.71
CA GLN A 124 -0.63 8.31 5.64
C GLN A 124 -1.54 7.81 4.51
N MET A 125 -2.77 7.37 4.83
CA MET A 125 -3.74 6.99 3.80
C MET A 125 -4.23 8.21 3.00
N LEU A 126 -4.41 9.37 3.63
CA LEU A 126 -4.71 10.62 2.94
C LEU A 126 -3.57 11.05 2.02
N ASN A 127 -2.32 10.95 2.48
CA ASN A 127 -1.15 11.24 1.64
C ASN A 127 -1.10 10.31 0.43
N LEU A 128 -1.26 8.99 0.61
CA LEU A 128 -1.31 8.01 -0.48
C LEU A 128 -2.32 8.41 -1.56
N HIS A 129 -3.57 8.67 -1.15
CA HIS A 129 -4.65 9.02 -2.08
C HIS A 129 -4.46 10.38 -2.74
N HIS A 130 -3.90 11.36 -2.01
CA HIS A 130 -3.55 12.65 -2.60
C HIS A 130 -2.45 12.51 -3.65
N GLY A 131 -1.43 11.69 -3.40
CA GLY A 131 -0.36 11.42 -4.38
C GLY A 131 -0.93 10.79 -5.64
N GLN A 132 -1.63 9.66 -5.49
CA GLN A 132 -2.26 8.94 -6.59
C GLN A 132 -3.24 9.83 -7.38
N GLY A 133 -4.08 10.60 -6.68
CA GLY A 133 -5.06 11.47 -7.33
C GLY A 133 -4.43 12.58 -8.16
N MET A 134 -3.30 13.15 -7.72
CA MET A 134 -2.59 14.17 -8.50
C MET A 134 -1.96 13.60 -9.77
N GLU A 135 -1.37 12.41 -9.68
CA GLU A 135 -0.81 11.69 -10.83
C GLU A 135 -1.89 11.36 -11.86
N ILE A 136 -3.01 10.77 -11.43
CA ILE A 136 -4.17 10.50 -12.31
C ILE A 136 -4.66 11.79 -12.96
N TRP A 137 -4.78 12.87 -12.19
CA TRP A 137 -5.23 14.15 -12.72
C TRP A 137 -4.25 14.70 -13.78
N TRP A 138 -2.94 14.60 -13.55
CA TRP A 138 -1.93 15.01 -14.54
C TRP A 138 -2.03 14.18 -15.82
N ARG A 139 -2.16 12.86 -15.70
CA ARG A 139 -2.34 11.94 -16.83
C ARG A 139 -3.58 12.31 -17.65
N ASP A 140 -4.74 12.34 -16.99
CA ASP A 140 -6.03 12.50 -17.67
C ASP A 140 -6.24 13.93 -18.22
N ASN A 141 -5.48 14.92 -17.74
CA ASN A 141 -5.52 16.31 -18.22
C ASN A 141 -4.29 16.71 -19.06
N PHE A 142 -3.41 15.77 -19.40
CA PHE A 142 -2.21 16.00 -20.20
C PHE A 142 -1.30 17.13 -19.66
N VAL A 143 -1.19 17.24 -18.33
CA VAL A 143 -0.34 18.23 -17.66
C VAL A 143 0.99 17.60 -17.31
N SER A 144 2.08 18.15 -17.83
CA SER A 144 3.43 17.75 -17.42
C SER A 144 3.81 18.45 -16.11
N PRO A 145 4.01 17.72 -15.00
CA PRO A 145 4.51 18.31 -13.77
C PRO A 145 5.98 18.73 -13.92
N SER A 146 6.42 19.67 -13.08
CA SER A 146 7.84 19.91 -12.81
C SER A 146 8.46 18.75 -12.02
N GLU A 147 9.79 18.65 -12.02
CA GLU A 147 10.52 17.63 -11.24
C GLU A 147 10.21 17.72 -9.73
N ASP A 148 10.07 18.94 -9.20
CA ASP A 148 9.70 19.17 -7.81
C ASP A 148 8.27 18.71 -7.50
N GLU A 149 7.32 18.97 -8.40
CA GLU A 149 5.95 18.49 -8.26
C GLU A 149 5.89 16.96 -8.31
N TYR A 150 6.56 16.34 -9.28
CA TYR A 150 6.69 14.88 -9.37
C TYR A 150 7.28 14.33 -8.06
N ARG A 151 8.39 14.90 -7.58
CA ARG A 151 9.01 14.49 -6.31
C ARG A 151 8.01 14.54 -5.16
N GLN A 152 7.23 15.61 -5.01
CA GLN A 152 6.25 15.72 -3.93
C GLN A 152 5.08 14.72 -4.08
N MET A 153 4.64 14.47 -5.31
CA MET A 153 3.65 13.43 -5.60
C MET A 153 4.19 12.05 -5.17
N VAL A 154 5.42 11.71 -5.52
CA VAL A 154 6.03 10.41 -5.17
C VAL A 154 6.16 10.23 -3.66
N LEU A 155 6.58 11.28 -2.94
CA LEU A 155 6.67 11.26 -1.47
C LEU A 155 5.31 10.99 -0.81
N LYS A 156 4.21 11.40 -1.45
CA LYS A 156 2.84 11.13 -1.03
C LYS A 156 2.38 9.72 -1.43
N LYS A 157 2.44 9.37 -2.72
CA LYS A 157 1.99 8.08 -3.29
C LYS A 157 2.78 6.90 -2.72
N CYS A 158 4.08 6.85 -3.00
CA CYS A 158 4.91 5.72 -2.61
C CYS A 158 5.33 5.82 -1.13
N GLY A 159 5.57 7.05 -0.65
CA GLY A 159 5.98 7.29 0.73
C GLY A 159 4.91 7.04 1.77
N GLY A 160 3.63 7.15 1.44
CA GLY A 160 2.52 6.93 2.39
C GLY A 160 2.61 5.58 3.12
N LEU A 161 2.74 4.47 2.39
CA LEU A 161 2.80 3.14 3.01
C LEU A 161 4.14 2.85 3.70
N PHE A 162 5.27 3.34 3.18
CA PHE A 162 6.57 3.19 3.85
C PHE A 162 6.60 3.94 5.19
N ASN A 163 6.17 5.21 5.17
CA ASN A 163 6.09 6.05 6.35
C ASN A 163 5.07 5.50 7.35
N LEU A 164 3.95 4.93 6.89
CA LEU A 164 2.98 4.28 7.78
C LEU A 164 3.64 3.18 8.60
N GLY A 165 4.33 2.24 7.94
CA GLY A 165 4.98 1.12 8.64
C GLY A 165 6.00 1.61 9.66
N VAL A 166 6.92 2.49 9.24
CA VAL A 166 7.99 2.99 10.11
C VAL A 166 7.45 3.84 11.27
N ARG A 167 6.47 4.71 11.03
CA ARG A 167 5.88 5.56 12.08
C ARG A 167 5.08 4.74 13.08
N LEU A 168 4.34 3.71 12.64
CA LEU A 168 3.68 2.78 13.55
C LEU A 168 4.69 2.02 14.39
N MET A 169 5.80 1.54 13.81
CA MET A 169 6.86 0.88 14.57
C MET A 169 7.48 1.82 15.61
N GLN A 170 7.72 3.09 15.26
CA GLN A 170 8.29 4.07 16.20
C GLN A 170 7.44 4.24 17.46
N LEU A 171 6.11 4.11 17.40
CA LEU A 171 5.24 4.18 18.58
C LEU A 171 5.62 3.14 19.66
N PHE A 172 6.08 1.97 19.24
CA PHE A 172 6.43 0.84 20.11
C PHE A 172 7.94 0.70 20.36
N SER A 173 8.74 1.63 19.84
CA SER A 173 10.17 1.74 20.10
C SER A 173 10.42 2.61 21.34
N SER A 174 11.55 2.38 22.03
CA SER A 174 11.96 3.21 23.17
C SER A 174 12.18 4.69 22.77
N ILE A 175 12.04 5.60 23.72
CA ILE A 175 12.21 7.05 23.49
C ILE A 175 13.64 7.36 23.05
N GLU A 176 14.63 6.70 23.65
CA GLU A 176 16.05 6.85 23.33
C GLU A 176 16.32 6.49 21.87
N ILE A 177 15.74 5.39 21.40
CA ILE A 177 15.86 4.93 20.02
C ILE A 177 15.18 5.91 19.06
N ARG A 178 13.96 6.39 19.38
CA ARG A 178 13.22 7.38 18.57
C ARG A 178 13.94 8.72 18.43
N HIS A 179 14.71 9.13 19.44
CA HIS A 179 15.51 10.34 19.39
C HIS A 179 16.79 10.14 18.58
N LYS A 180 17.41 8.95 18.71
CA LYS A 180 18.65 8.60 18.01
C LYS A 180 18.44 8.42 16.50
N TYR A 181 17.35 7.79 16.08
CA TYR A 181 17.10 7.46 14.67
C TYR A 181 15.93 8.23 14.09
N LYS A 182 16.22 9.05 13.07
CA LYS A 182 15.22 9.75 12.25
C LYS A 182 15.17 9.10 10.88
N PHE A 183 14.07 8.41 10.60
CA PHE A 183 13.92 7.60 9.38
C PHE A 183 13.24 8.34 8.24
N ASP A 184 12.73 9.56 8.45
CA ASP A 184 11.98 10.33 7.44
C ASP A 184 12.78 10.48 6.15
N ARG A 185 14.05 10.90 6.26
CA ARG A 185 14.95 11.05 5.10
C ARG A 185 15.18 9.72 4.37
N LEU A 186 15.36 8.63 5.11
CA LEU A 186 15.57 7.31 4.51
C LEU A 186 14.30 6.83 3.78
N CYS A 187 13.13 6.99 4.42
CA CYS A 187 11.85 6.63 3.82
C CYS A 187 11.59 7.46 2.55
N HIS A 188 11.88 8.77 2.56
CA HIS A 188 11.78 9.61 1.38
C HIS A 188 12.69 9.15 0.24
N LEU A 189 13.95 8.83 0.54
CA LEU A 189 14.90 8.33 -0.47
C LEU A 189 14.46 6.98 -1.05
N LEU A 190 13.99 6.06 -0.21
CA LEU A 190 13.46 4.77 -0.66
C LEU A 190 12.24 4.95 -1.56
N SER A 191 11.32 5.85 -1.18
CA SER A 191 10.10 6.13 -1.95
C SER A 191 10.43 6.65 -3.35
N LEU A 192 11.33 7.64 -3.43
CA LEU A 192 11.81 8.16 -4.71
C LEU A 192 12.53 7.09 -5.53
N PHE A 193 13.42 6.33 -4.90
CA PHE A 193 14.13 5.25 -5.59
C PHE A 193 13.16 4.22 -6.16
N PHE A 194 12.17 3.76 -5.39
CA PHE A 194 11.23 2.74 -5.86
C PHE A 194 10.35 3.25 -7.01
N GLN A 195 9.85 4.48 -6.93
CA GLN A 195 9.00 5.03 -7.98
C GLN A 195 9.80 5.31 -9.26
N ILE A 196 10.89 6.07 -9.19
CA ILE A 196 11.72 6.40 -10.36
C ILE A 196 12.22 5.12 -11.03
N ARG A 197 12.59 4.11 -10.24
CA ARG A 197 12.98 2.81 -10.78
C ARG A 197 11.81 2.10 -11.47
N ASP A 198 10.59 2.16 -10.93
CA ASP A 198 9.43 1.53 -11.57
C ASP A 198 9.15 2.17 -12.93
N ASP A 199 9.04 3.51 -12.96
CA ASP A 199 8.80 4.31 -14.18
C ASP A 199 9.90 4.04 -15.22
N TYR A 200 11.18 4.06 -14.81
CA TYR A 200 12.30 3.76 -15.70
C TYR A 200 12.25 2.30 -16.23
N CYS A 201 11.96 1.33 -15.36
CA CYS A 201 11.87 -0.07 -15.76
C CYS A 201 10.69 -0.31 -16.72
N ASN A 202 9.59 0.43 -16.60
CA ASN A 202 8.43 0.32 -17.49
C ASN A 202 8.83 0.57 -18.96
N LEU A 203 9.77 1.51 -19.18
CA LEU A 203 10.24 1.89 -20.51
C LEU A 203 11.31 0.94 -21.09
N ILE A 204 12.22 0.42 -20.26
CA ILE A 204 13.44 -0.25 -20.75
C ILE A 204 13.51 -1.76 -20.48
N SER A 205 12.70 -2.29 -19.55
CA SER A 205 12.86 -3.66 -19.07
C SER A 205 11.96 -4.64 -19.82
N LYS A 206 12.57 -5.59 -20.53
CA LYS A 206 11.87 -6.74 -21.13
C LYS A 206 11.11 -7.58 -20.11
N GLU A 207 11.62 -7.68 -18.88
CA GLU A 207 10.94 -8.39 -17.79
C GLU A 207 9.64 -7.66 -17.42
N TYR A 208 9.65 -6.32 -17.36
CA TYR A 208 8.45 -5.54 -17.09
C TYR A 208 7.45 -5.66 -18.24
N THR A 209 7.91 -5.60 -19.50
CA THR A 209 7.07 -5.84 -20.68
C THR A 209 6.31 -7.16 -20.58
N ASN A 210 7.00 -8.24 -20.20
CA ASN A 210 6.38 -9.57 -20.08
C ASN A 210 5.42 -9.69 -18.89
N ASN A 211 5.64 -8.89 -17.84
CA ASN A 211 4.92 -8.99 -16.57
C ASN A 211 3.74 -8.01 -16.44
N LYS A 212 3.75 -6.91 -17.18
CA LYS A 212 2.71 -5.87 -17.21
C LYS A 212 2.21 -5.70 -18.66
N SER A 213 2.77 -4.73 -19.37
CA SER A 213 2.60 -4.48 -20.80
C SER A 213 3.82 -3.70 -21.31
N TYR A 214 4.00 -3.60 -22.63
CA TYR A 214 5.07 -2.78 -23.20
C TYR A 214 4.76 -1.29 -23.00
N CYS A 215 5.60 -0.59 -22.24
CA CYS A 215 5.46 0.84 -21.94
C CYS A 215 4.03 1.20 -21.51
N GLU A 216 3.50 0.48 -20.52
CA GLU A 216 2.13 0.66 -20.04
C GLU A 216 1.86 2.12 -19.64
N ASP A 217 2.84 2.76 -19.00
CA ASP A 217 2.79 4.18 -18.57
C ASP A 217 2.70 5.17 -19.75
N LEU A 218 2.91 4.73 -21.01
CA LEU A 218 2.69 5.55 -22.21
C LEU A 218 1.32 5.30 -22.87
N THR A 219 0.64 4.22 -22.48
CA THR A 219 -0.62 3.74 -23.10
C THR A 219 -1.84 3.85 -22.18
N GLU A 220 -1.61 4.14 -20.90
CA GLU A 220 -2.65 4.45 -19.91
C GLU A 220 -3.42 5.73 -20.23
#